data_AF-A0A1L9B8S0-F1
#
_entry.id   AF-A0A1L9B8S0-F1
#
_cell.length_a   1.000
_cell.length_b   1.000
_cell.length_c   1.000
_cell.angle_alpha   90.00
_cell.angle_beta   90.00
_cell.angle_gamma   90.00
#
_symmetry.space_group_name_H-M   'P 1'
#
loop_
_entity.id
_entity.type
_entity.pdbx_description
1 polymer ?
#
loop_
_entity_poly.entity_id
_entity_poly.type
_entity_poly.pdbx_seq_one_letter_code
_entity_poly.pdbx_strand_id
1 'polypeptide(L)'
;MAFTSSLAVLLEHREELALTPPQVERFEQLDFTLREKNAVLQHELESLRAQARKNNRPWHGGYQGGGSHDVHGGKGGSMSGPADEDQQKLRRRERLERMEATLRAMQDNDSQAYLAAEELMTDAQKPRARELFSQERENLLEQLNAMHYQIRKGDY
;
A
#
# COMPACT_ATOMS: atom_id res chain seq x y z
N MET A 1 -5.75 -6.02 -0.03
CA MET A 1 -4.64 -6.37 0.87
C MET A 1 -4.82 -5.55 2.13
N ALA A 2 -5.04 -6.21 3.26
CA ALA A 2 -5.11 -5.55 4.55
C ALA A 2 -3.68 -5.49 5.10
N PHE A 3 -3.21 -4.29 5.42
CA PHE A 3 -1.97 -4.09 6.16
C PHE A 3 -2.23 -4.53 7.60
N THR A 4 -1.61 -5.61 8.05
CA THR A 4 -1.60 -5.98 9.47
C THR A 4 -0.63 -5.06 10.19
N SER A 5 -1.13 -4.32 11.20
CA SER A 5 -0.27 -3.48 12.03
C SER A 5 0.63 -4.37 12.90
N SER A 6 1.83 -3.89 13.21
CA SER A 6 2.71 -4.57 14.17
C SER A 6 2.03 -4.80 15.51
N LEU A 7 1.19 -3.86 15.95
CA LEU A 7 0.42 -3.98 17.19
C LEU A 7 -0.64 -5.08 17.13
N ALA A 8 -1.32 -5.27 15.99
CA ALA A 8 -2.24 -6.38 15.82
C ALA A 8 -1.52 -7.72 15.98
N VAL A 9 -0.30 -7.84 15.43
CA VAL A 9 0.52 -9.05 15.55
C VAL A 9 0.95 -9.29 17.00
N LEU A 10 1.39 -8.26 17.72
CA LEU A 10 1.72 -8.40 19.15
C LEU A 10 0.50 -8.79 19.99
N LEU A 11 -0.69 -8.30 19.66
CA LEU A 11 -1.96 -8.67 20.32
C LEU A 11 -2.41 -10.10 20.00
N GLU A 12 -2.15 -10.60 18.79
CA GLU A 12 -2.35 -12.00 18.40
C GLU A 12 -1.43 -12.92 19.20
N HIS A 13 -0.16 -12.51 19.39
CA HIS A 13 0.85 -13.24 20.15
C HIS A 13 0.87 -12.90 21.66
N ARG A 14 -0.23 -12.37 22.22
CA ARG A 14 -0.30 -11.92 23.62
C ARG A 14 0.04 -13.01 24.65
N GLU A 15 -0.37 -14.26 24.40
CA GLU A 15 -0.11 -15.38 25.30
C GLU A 15 1.37 -15.78 25.27
N GLU A 16 1.96 -15.78 24.07
CA GLU A 16 3.38 -16.07 23.86
C GLU A 16 4.29 -15.02 24.49
N LEU A 17 3.87 -13.75 24.43
CA LEU A 17 4.56 -12.62 25.05
C LEU A 17 4.23 -12.47 26.54
N ALA A 18 3.37 -13.33 27.11
CA ALA A 18 2.86 -13.23 28.46
C ALA A 18 2.40 -11.79 28.81
N LEU A 19 1.70 -11.14 27.88
CA LEU A 19 1.20 -9.78 28.09
C LEU A 19 0.18 -9.78 29.22
N THR A 20 0.36 -8.86 30.16
CA THR A 20 -0.60 -8.66 31.24
C THR A 20 -1.86 -7.99 30.70
N PRO A 21 -3.04 -8.21 31.31
CA PRO A 21 -4.27 -7.52 30.92
C PRO A 21 -4.14 -5.99 30.76
N PRO A 22 -3.48 -5.24 31.67
CA PRO A 22 -3.29 -3.81 31.47
C PRO A 22 -2.36 -3.48 30.28
N GLN A 23 -1.38 -4.33 29.95
CA GLN A 23 -0.56 -4.12 28.74
C GLN A 23 -1.39 -4.32 27.46
N VAL A 24 -2.27 -5.34 27.45
CA VAL A 24 -3.18 -5.60 26.31
C VAL A 24 -4.09 -4.40 26.07
N GLU A 25 -4.71 -3.84 27.11
CA GLU A 25 -5.58 -2.65 26.98
C GLU A 25 -4.82 -1.45 26.40
N ARG A 26 -3.58 -1.24 26.82
CA ARG A 26 -2.73 -0.17 26.25
C ARG A 26 -2.39 -0.43 24.79
N PHE A 27 -2.14 -1.68 24.41
CA PHE A 27 -1.82 -2.04 23.03
C PHE A 27 -3.05 -1.84 22.12
N GLU A 28 -4.25 -2.18 22.60
CA GLU A 28 -5.50 -1.93 21.89
C GLU A 28 -5.73 -0.42 21.68
N GLN A 29 -5.44 0.42 22.68
CA GLN A 29 -5.51 1.89 22.57
C GLN A 29 -4.53 2.43 21.52
N LEU A 30 -3.29 1.91 21.51
CA LEU A 30 -2.29 2.28 20.53
C LEU A 30 -2.69 1.83 19.12
N ASP A 31 -3.25 0.62 18.96
CA ASP A 31 -3.71 0.10 17.67
C ASP A 31 -4.91 0.90 17.13
N PHE A 32 -5.84 1.28 18.01
CA PHE A 32 -6.94 2.17 17.64
C PHE A 32 -6.42 3.52 17.11
N THR A 33 -5.47 4.13 17.83
CA THR A 33 -4.86 5.41 17.43
C THR A 33 -4.10 5.28 16.10
N LEU A 34 -3.39 4.17 15.91
CA LEU A 34 -2.69 3.87 14.66
C LEU A 34 -3.65 3.74 13.49
N ARG A 35 -4.78 3.04 13.67
CA ARG A 35 -5.82 2.92 12.64
C ARG A 35 -6.42 4.27 12.27
N GLU A 36 -6.69 5.15 13.25
CA GLU A 36 -7.18 6.50 12.97
C GLU A 36 -6.18 7.31 12.14
N LYS A 37 -4.89 7.30 12.51
CA LYS A 37 -3.84 7.98 11.74
C LYS A 37 -3.71 7.43 10.32
N ASN A 38 -3.80 6.11 10.18
CA ASN A 38 -3.65 5.45 8.90
C ASN A 38 -4.91 5.50 8.02
N ALA A 39 -6.10 5.77 8.56
CA ALA A 39 -7.34 5.86 7.80
C ALA A 39 -7.27 6.92 6.69
N VAL A 40 -6.73 8.11 7.01
CA VAL A 40 -6.56 9.20 6.03
C VAL A 40 -5.59 8.80 4.93
N LEU A 41 -4.48 8.15 5.29
CA LEU A 41 -3.47 7.68 4.34
C LEU A 41 -4.00 6.54 3.45
N GLN A 42 -4.83 5.64 4.01
CA GLN A 42 -5.50 4.59 3.25
C GLN A 42 -6.46 5.17 2.21
N HIS A 43 -7.25 6.18 2.58
CA HIS A 43 -8.12 6.89 1.64
C HIS A 43 -7.33 7.59 0.53
N GLU A 44 -6.21 8.24 0.86
CA GLU A 44 -5.32 8.85 -0.14
C GLU A 44 -4.79 7.79 -1.12
N LEU A 45 -4.28 6.67 -0.59
CA LEU A 45 -3.77 5.56 -1.38
C LEU A 45 -4.83 4.97 -2.32
N GLU A 46 -6.06 4.78 -1.82
CA GLU A 46 -7.18 4.29 -2.63
C GLU A 46 -7.56 5.28 -3.73
N SER A 47 -7.57 6.58 -3.43
CA SER A 47 -7.82 7.62 -4.41
C SER A 47 -6.77 7.64 -5.53
N LEU A 48 -5.49 7.48 -5.19
CA LEU A 48 -4.38 7.42 -6.14
C LEU A 48 -4.47 6.16 -7.01
N ARG A 49 -4.84 5.02 -6.43
CA ARG A 49 -5.10 3.78 -7.18
C ARG A 49 -6.30 3.90 -8.12
N ALA A 50 -7.39 4.53 -7.69
CA ALA A 50 -8.56 4.77 -8.54
C ALA A 50 -8.22 5.69 -9.74
N GLN A 51 -7.42 6.73 -9.51
CA GLN A 51 -6.91 7.59 -10.57
C GLN A 51 -6.00 6.82 -11.55
N ALA A 52 -5.17 5.90 -11.04
CA ALA A 52 -4.35 5.04 -11.90
C ALA A 52 -5.23 4.19 -12.82
N ARG A 53 -6.28 3.54 -12.29
CA ARG A 53 -7.22 2.73 -13.08
C ARG A 53 -7.97 3.54 -14.14
N LYS A 54 -8.37 4.78 -13.82
CA LYS A 54 -9.05 5.67 -14.77
C LYS A 54 -8.13 6.10 -15.92
N ASN A 55 -6.85 6.32 -15.63
CA ASN A 55 -5.83 6.72 -16.61
C ASN A 55 -5.29 5.53 -17.43
N ASN A 56 -5.36 4.31 -16.88
CA ASN A 56 -4.93 3.07 -17.56
C ASN A 56 -6.06 2.37 -18.32
N ARG A 57 -7.27 2.97 -18.42
CA ARG A 57 -8.34 2.42 -19.26
C ARG A 57 -7.82 2.35 -20.70
N PRO A 58 -7.65 1.15 -21.29
CA PRO A 58 -7.47 1.04 -22.71
C PRO A 58 -8.71 1.67 -23.35
N TRP A 59 -8.50 2.67 -24.20
CA TRP A 59 -9.54 3.17 -25.08
C TRP A 59 -10.18 1.98 -25.80
N HIS A 60 -11.44 1.66 -25.46
CA HIS A 60 -12.35 0.73 -26.15
C HIS A 60 -11.71 -0.34 -27.05
N GLY A 61 -11.13 -1.39 -26.44
CA GLY A 61 -10.98 -2.70 -27.07
C GLY A 61 -12.28 -3.49 -26.96
N GLY A 62 -13.35 -2.99 -27.57
CA GLY A 62 -14.70 -3.52 -27.44
C GLY A 62 -15.30 -4.00 -28.75
N TYR A 63 -14.61 -4.86 -29.52
CA TYR A 63 -15.24 -5.68 -30.57
C TYR A 63 -14.50 -7.02 -30.72
N GLN A 64 -14.81 -7.98 -29.86
CA GLN A 64 -14.84 -9.39 -30.26
C GLN A 64 -16.27 -9.66 -30.75
N GLY A 65 -16.48 -9.49 -32.04
CA GLY A 65 -17.71 -9.85 -32.73
C GLY A 65 -17.37 -10.08 -34.18
N GLY A 66 -17.29 -11.35 -34.57
CA GLY A 66 -17.03 -11.74 -35.95
C GLY A 66 -18.02 -11.09 -36.90
N GLY A 67 -17.50 -10.50 -37.97
CA GLY A 67 -18.30 -9.85 -39.00
C GLY A 67 -17.38 -9.46 -40.14
N SER A 68 -17.33 -10.32 -41.15
CA SER A 68 -16.79 -9.98 -42.46
C SER A 68 -17.52 -8.73 -42.97
N HIS A 69 -16.81 -7.60 -43.15
CA HIS A 69 -17.26 -6.57 -44.07
C HIS A 69 -16.10 -5.69 -44.53
N ASP A 70 -15.94 -5.67 -45.84
CA ASP A 70 -14.98 -4.91 -46.61
C ASP A 70 -15.14 -3.38 -46.49
N VAL A 71 -14.03 -2.71 -46.79
CA VAL A 71 -13.88 -1.34 -47.33
C VAL A 71 -14.52 -0.17 -46.59
N HIS A 72 -13.68 0.66 -45.95
CA HIS A 72 -13.49 2.06 -46.37
C HIS A 72 -12.33 2.72 -45.60
N GLY A 73 -11.55 3.51 -46.34
CA GLY A 73 -10.37 4.20 -45.85
C GLY A 73 -10.64 5.22 -44.75
N GLY A 74 -9.70 5.30 -43.83
CA GLY A 74 -9.65 6.32 -42.80
C GLY A 74 -8.28 6.30 -42.13
N LYS A 75 -7.40 7.19 -42.59
CA LYS A 75 -6.25 7.74 -41.83
C LYS A 75 -6.67 7.85 -40.35
N GLY A 76 -5.99 7.26 -39.38
CA GLY A 76 -4.55 7.32 -39.18
C GLY A 76 -4.29 8.26 -37.99
N GLY A 77 -3.84 7.67 -36.88
CA GLY A 77 -3.14 8.37 -35.80
C GLY A 77 -4.03 9.03 -34.74
N SER A 78 -4.01 8.48 -33.52
CA SER A 78 -4.21 9.30 -32.33
C SER A 78 -3.31 10.54 -32.42
N MET A 79 -3.90 11.73 -32.44
CA MET A 79 -3.19 13.02 -32.40
C MET A 79 -2.67 13.33 -30.99
N SER A 80 -1.96 12.39 -30.37
CA SER A 80 -1.20 12.67 -29.15
C SER A 80 0.25 12.91 -29.59
N GLY A 81 0.71 14.16 -29.57
CA GLY A 81 2.09 14.46 -29.91
C GLY A 81 3.06 13.89 -28.87
N PRO A 82 4.38 13.81 -29.15
CA PRO A 82 5.39 13.38 -28.18
C PRO A 82 5.29 14.11 -26.83
N ALA A 83 4.89 15.38 -26.84
CA ALA A 83 4.68 16.20 -25.65
C ALA A 83 3.53 15.70 -24.75
N ASP A 84 2.46 15.13 -25.31
CA ASP A 84 1.33 14.60 -24.53
C ASP A 84 1.69 13.25 -23.89
N GLU A 85 2.48 12.41 -24.57
CA GLU A 85 3.01 11.17 -24.00
C GLU A 85 3.97 11.44 -22.84
N ASP A 86 4.85 12.43 -22.98
CA ASP A 86 5.79 12.80 -21.93
C ASP A 86 5.08 13.40 -20.70
N GLN A 87 4.04 14.21 -20.90
CA GLN A 87 3.19 14.66 -19.79
C GLN A 87 2.47 13.52 -19.09
N GLN A 88 1.98 12.51 -19.82
CA GLN A 88 1.34 11.35 -19.22
C GLN A 88 2.32 10.49 -18.41
N LYS A 89 3.56 10.32 -18.91
CA LYS A 89 4.64 9.64 -18.17
C LYS A 89 4.99 10.39 -16.88
N LEU A 90 5.08 11.71 -16.93
CA LEU A 90 5.33 12.55 -15.75
C LEU A 90 4.22 12.40 -14.70
N ARG A 91 2.94 12.52 -15.10
CA ARG A 91 1.80 12.33 -14.18
C ARG A 91 1.73 10.91 -13.61
N ARG A 92 2.14 9.90 -14.38
CA ARG A 92 2.28 8.53 -13.87
C ARG A 92 3.36 8.50 -12.79
N ARG A 93 4.55 9.02 -13.06
CA ARG A 93 5.66 9.05 -12.11
C ARG A 93 5.30 9.77 -10.81
N GLU A 94 4.77 10.98 -10.88
CA GLU A 94 4.35 11.76 -9.70
C GLU A 94 3.34 11.02 -8.84
N ARG A 95 2.39 10.30 -9.46
CA ARG A 95 1.41 9.48 -8.74
C ARG A 95 2.07 8.31 -8.01
N LEU A 96 3.05 7.66 -8.63
CA LEU A 96 3.78 6.57 -7.99
C LEU A 96 4.61 7.07 -6.81
N GLU A 97 5.28 8.22 -6.98
CA GLU A 97 6.03 8.88 -5.90
C GLU A 97 5.11 9.25 -4.72
N ARG A 98 3.89 9.73 -4.99
CA ARG A 98 2.90 9.98 -3.93
C ARG A 98 2.44 8.70 -3.23
N MET A 99 2.14 7.65 -3.98
CA MET A 99 1.75 6.36 -3.40
C MET A 99 2.86 5.80 -2.49
N GLU A 100 4.13 5.89 -2.93
CA GLU A 100 5.30 5.50 -2.15
C GLU A 100 5.43 6.32 -0.87
N ALA A 101 5.28 7.65 -0.97
CA ALA A 101 5.32 8.53 0.20
C ALA A 101 4.22 8.21 1.22
N THR A 102 2.98 7.97 0.76
CA THR A 102 1.85 7.59 1.62
C THR A 102 2.12 6.27 2.36
N LEU A 103 2.66 5.27 1.67
CA LEU A 103 2.98 3.97 2.27
C LEU A 103 4.12 4.07 3.28
N ARG A 104 5.15 4.86 2.97
CA ARG A 104 6.24 5.14 3.90
C ARG A 104 5.72 5.82 5.17
N ALA A 105 4.81 6.80 5.04
CA ALA A 105 4.18 7.43 6.20
C ALA A 105 3.39 6.44 7.06
N MET A 106 2.66 5.50 6.45
CA MET A 106 1.98 4.43 7.20
C MET A 106 2.98 3.53 7.95
N GLN A 107 4.13 3.22 7.35
CA GLN A 107 5.19 2.44 7.99
C GLN A 107 5.85 3.21 9.15
N ASP A 108 6.08 4.50 8.99
CA ASP A 108 6.63 5.35 10.04
C ASP A 108 5.67 5.42 11.24
N ASN A 109 4.35 5.55 10.98
CA ASN A 109 3.32 5.48 12.03
C ASN A 109 3.32 4.14 12.76
N ASP A 110 3.42 3.02 12.03
CA ASP A 110 3.47 1.68 12.61
C ASP A 110 4.73 1.47 13.46
N SER A 111 5.88 1.96 12.99
CA SER A 111 7.16 1.92 13.73
C SER A 111 7.10 2.73 15.02
N GLN A 112 6.48 3.92 14.99
CA GLN A 112 6.26 4.74 16.18
C GLN A 112 5.33 4.05 17.19
N ALA A 113 4.28 3.40 16.70
CA ALA A 113 3.32 2.68 17.53
C ALA A 113 3.99 1.47 18.20
N TYR A 114 4.85 0.74 17.48
CA TYR A 114 5.67 -0.34 18.03
C TYR A 114 6.61 0.15 19.13
N LEU A 115 7.33 1.26 18.91
CA LEU A 115 8.24 1.82 19.93
C LEU A 115 7.49 2.19 21.22
N ALA A 116 6.30 2.79 21.09
CA ALA A 116 5.45 3.09 22.24
C ALA A 116 4.97 1.82 22.97
N ALA A 117 4.67 0.75 22.24
CA ALA A 117 4.31 -0.54 22.82
C ALA A 117 5.50 -1.23 23.51
N GLU A 118 6.70 -1.13 22.93
CA GLU A 118 7.93 -1.69 23.49
C GLU A 118 8.30 -1.05 24.84
N GLU A 119 8.04 0.25 25.02
CA GLU A 119 8.25 0.94 26.30
C GLU A 119 7.38 0.39 27.45
N LEU A 120 6.22 -0.19 27.12
CA LEU A 120 5.30 -0.81 28.07
C LEU A 120 5.66 -2.26 28.38
N MET A 121 6.56 -2.87 27.61
CA MET A 121 7.01 -4.24 27.78
C MET A 121 8.17 -4.34 28.78
N THR A 122 8.22 -5.46 29.48
CA THR A 122 9.37 -5.81 30.33
C THR A 122 10.58 -6.22 29.49
N ASP A 123 11.78 -6.13 30.04
CA ASP A 123 13.01 -6.52 29.34
C ASP A 123 13.05 -8.01 28.95
N ALA A 124 12.27 -8.86 29.63
CA ALA A 124 12.10 -10.27 29.26
C ALA A 124 11.18 -10.46 28.04
N GLN A 125 10.23 -9.55 27.81
CA GLN A 125 9.27 -9.62 26.70
C GLN A 125 9.83 -9.02 25.40
N LYS A 126 10.66 -7.98 25.51
CA LYS A 126 11.23 -7.23 24.37
C LYS A 126 11.94 -8.11 23.33
N PRO A 127 12.78 -9.11 23.69
CA PRO A 127 13.48 -9.91 22.69
C PRO A 127 12.53 -10.63 21.72
N ARG A 128 11.47 -11.25 22.25
CA ARG A 128 10.49 -11.98 21.43
C ARG A 128 9.60 -11.02 20.64
N ALA A 129 9.21 -9.90 21.25
CA ALA A 129 8.44 -8.85 20.55
C ALA A 129 9.21 -8.24 19.38
N ARG A 130 10.52 -8.00 19.54
CA ARG A 130 11.40 -7.51 18.48
C ARG A 130 11.48 -8.49 17.31
N GLU A 131 11.56 -9.78 17.60
CA GLU A 131 11.63 -10.82 16.58
C GLU A 131 10.35 -10.84 15.73
N LEU A 132 9.18 -10.86 16.38
CA LEU A 132 7.88 -10.79 15.70
C LEU A 132 7.74 -9.51 14.87
N PHE A 133 8.12 -8.37 15.43
CA PHE A 133 8.10 -7.10 14.70
C PHE A 133 9.03 -7.08 13.49
N SER A 134 10.22 -7.66 13.63
CA SER A 134 11.21 -7.68 12.54
C SER A 134 10.71 -8.54 11.37
N GLN A 135 10.12 -9.70 11.67
CA GLN A 135 9.52 -10.58 10.65
C GLN A 135 8.39 -9.88 9.89
N GLU A 136 7.48 -9.21 10.60
CA GLU A 136 6.37 -8.50 9.95
C GLU A 136 6.83 -7.30 9.15
N ARG A 137 7.83 -6.57 9.65
CA ARG A 137 8.45 -5.47 8.90
C ARG A 137 9.11 -5.97 7.62
N GLU A 138 9.77 -7.12 7.65
CA GLU A 138 10.35 -7.74 6.46
C GLU A 138 9.27 -8.18 5.47
N ASN A 139 8.22 -8.86 5.94
CA ASN A 139 7.06 -9.24 5.12
C ASN A 139 6.43 -8.02 4.43
N LEU A 140 6.27 -6.92 5.17
CA LEU A 140 5.74 -5.68 4.63
C LEU A 140 6.67 -5.05 3.59
N LEU A 141 7.97 -4.99 3.87
CA LEU A 141 8.96 -4.46 2.93
C LEU A 141 8.99 -5.28 1.64
N GLU A 142 8.87 -6.61 1.74
CA GLU A 142 8.79 -7.49 0.58
C GLU A 142 7.51 -7.22 -0.22
N GLN A 143 6.36 -7.07 0.44
CA GLN A 143 5.10 -6.69 -0.21
C GLN A 143 5.19 -5.32 -0.91
N LEU A 144 5.81 -4.33 -0.26
CA LEU A 144 6.05 -3.03 -0.86
C LEU A 144 6.97 -3.15 -2.07
N ASN A 145 8.07 -3.88 -1.98
CA ASN A 145 8.99 -4.11 -3.10
C ASN A 145 8.30 -4.83 -4.27
N ALA A 146 7.47 -5.83 -4.00
CA ALA A 146 6.67 -6.52 -5.01
C ALA A 146 5.67 -5.56 -5.68
N MET A 147 5.06 -4.68 -4.89
CA MET A 147 4.15 -3.64 -5.35
C MET A 147 4.89 -2.58 -6.20
N HIS A 148 6.08 -2.14 -5.78
CA HIS A 148 6.98 -1.31 -6.60
C HIS A 148 7.35 -1.98 -7.93
N TYR A 149 7.61 -3.29 -7.90
CA TYR A 149 7.94 -4.06 -9.09
C TYR A 149 6.76 -4.12 -10.08
N GLN A 150 5.55 -4.44 -9.59
CA GLN A 150 4.31 -4.40 -10.38
C GLN A 150 4.05 -2.99 -10.93
N ILE A 151 4.32 -1.95 -10.12
CA ILE A 151 4.06 -0.54 -10.47
C ILE A 151 4.94 -0.15 -11.66
N ARG A 152 6.21 -0.56 -11.59
CA ARG A 152 7.20 -0.31 -12.63
C ARG A 152 6.86 -1.06 -13.91
N LYS A 153 6.36 -2.30 -13.82
CA LYS A 153 5.90 -3.09 -14.98
C LYS A 153 4.60 -2.58 -15.60
N GLY A 154 3.77 -1.86 -14.85
CA GLY A 154 2.46 -1.41 -15.33
C GLY A 154 1.36 -2.48 -15.25
N ASP A 155 1.63 -3.57 -14.54
CA ASP A 155 0.69 -4.65 -14.29
C ASP A 155 -0.15 -4.29 -13.04
N TYR A 156 -1.26 -3.56 -13.24
CA TYR A 156 -2.28 -3.25 -12.22
C TYR A 156 -3.69 -3.21 -12.79
#